data_AF-A0A7W3FQI1-F1
#
_entry.id   AF-A0A7W3FQI1-F1
#
_cell.length_a   1.000
_cell.length_b   1.000
_cell.length_c   1.000
_cell.angle_alpha   90.00
_cell.angle_beta   90.00
_cell.angle_gamma   90.00
#
_symmetry.space_group_name_H-M   'P 1'
#
loop_
_entity.id
_entity.type
_entity.pdbx_description
1 polymer ?
#
loop_
_entity_poly.entity_id
_entity_poly.type
_entity_poly.pdbx_seq_one_letter_code
_entity_poly.pdbx_strand_id
1 'polypeptide(L)'
;MTGSFLLRCCGVMMLVLLAGCGRGVGSTPGDAPNLEKWVADVRARPAPALEPLPVMQQFETFEYSAQGMRDPFTDAWANSQASSGLRPDPNRRKEPLEAFPLDSLDMVGTLGAGAGIVAVVMAPDKVSYRVRPGVYMGQSDGRVTGVFEDRIELIELVPDGAGGWLERPASLSLEDQ
;
A
#
# COMPACT_ATOMS: atom_id res chain seq x y z
N MET A 1 -38.30 111.36 -5.26
CA MET A 1 -37.25 110.47 -5.81
C MET A 1 -36.90 109.36 -4.80
N THR A 2 -37.88 108.61 -4.28
CA THR A 2 -37.66 107.64 -3.17
C THR A 2 -38.17 106.22 -3.47
N GLY A 3 -39.13 106.04 -4.39
CA GLY A 3 -39.73 104.73 -4.70
C GLY A 3 -38.87 103.78 -5.56
N SER A 4 -38.06 104.31 -6.49
CA SER A 4 -37.23 103.47 -7.38
C SER A 4 -36.03 102.82 -6.64
N PHE A 5 -35.58 103.43 -5.55
CA PHE A 5 -34.50 102.88 -4.71
C PHE A 5 -34.99 101.71 -3.85
N LEU A 6 -36.20 101.79 -3.29
CA LEU A 6 -36.80 100.69 -2.51
C LEU A 6 -37.06 99.45 -3.38
N LEU A 7 -37.56 99.63 -4.61
CA LEU A 7 -37.86 98.52 -5.51
C LEU A 7 -36.59 97.79 -6.00
N ARG A 8 -35.49 98.54 -6.18
CA ARG A 8 -34.17 97.98 -6.51
C ARG A 8 -33.55 97.24 -5.32
N CYS A 9 -33.71 97.75 -4.09
CA CYS A 9 -33.25 97.06 -2.89
C CYS A 9 -33.99 95.73 -2.66
N CYS A 10 -35.32 95.68 -2.84
CA CYS A 10 -36.07 94.42 -2.73
C CYS A 10 -35.66 93.40 -3.80
N GLY A 11 -35.42 93.82 -5.05
CA GLY A 11 -34.94 92.93 -6.11
C GLY A 11 -33.57 92.32 -5.81
N VAL A 12 -32.63 93.14 -5.30
CA VAL A 12 -31.29 92.67 -4.92
C VAL A 12 -31.37 91.72 -3.71
N MET A 13 -32.21 92.01 -2.71
CA MET A 13 -32.39 91.15 -1.54
C MET A 13 -32.99 89.79 -1.89
N MET A 14 -33.92 89.73 -2.84
CA MET A 14 -34.51 88.48 -3.30
C MET A 14 -33.53 87.62 -4.11
N LEU A 15 -32.67 88.24 -4.94
CA LEU A 15 -31.58 87.55 -5.64
C LEU A 15 -30.52 86.96 -4.69
N VAL A 16 -30.20 87.66 -3.60
CA VAL A 16 -29.27 87.17 -2.56
C VAL A 16 -29.87 85.99 -1.79
N LEU A 17 -31.18 86.00 -1.51
CA LEU A 17 -31.87 84.90 -0.85
C LEU A 17 -31.96 83.63 -1.73
N LEU A 18 -32.09 83.77 -3.05
CA LEU A 18 -32.09 82.61 -3.97
C LEU A 18 -30.69 81.97 -4.13
N ALA A 19 -29.61 82.73 -3.94
CA ALA A 19 -28.24 82.21 -4.02
C ALA A 19 -27.88 81.25 -2.86
N GLY A 20 -28.65 81.24 -1.76
CA GLY A 20 -28.47 80.33 -0.63
C GLY A 20 -29.03 78.92 -0.83
N CYS A 21 -29.92 78.71 -1.80
CA CYS A 21 -30.55 77.42 -2.10
C CYS A 21 -29.79 76.59 -3.15
N GLY A 22 -28.77 77.15 -3.80
CA GLY A 22 -27.87 76.44 -4.72
C GLY A 22 -26.74 75.70 -4.00
N ARG A 23 -27.05 74.88 -2.99
CA ARG A 23 -26.03 74.05 -2.33
C ARG A 23 -25.68 72.86 -3.21
N GLY A 24 -24.52 72.92 -3.85
CA GLY A 24 -23.94 71.79 -4.58
C GLY A 24 -23.22 70.81 -3.65
N VAL A 25 -22.94 69.62 -4.17
CA VAL A 25 -22.20 68.52 -3.50
C VAL A 25 -20.77 68.93 -3.10
N GLY A 26 -20.26 70.05 -3.62
CA GLY A 26 -18.99 70.67 -3.25
C GLY A 26 -19.07 71.77 -2.19
N SER A 27 -20.23 72.06 -1.59
CA SER A 27 -20.38 73.17 -0.62
C SER A 27 -20.97 72.72 0.72
N THR A 28 -20.17 72.68 1.80
CA THR A 28 -20.56 73.14 3.16
C THR A 28 -19.41 73.07 4.19
N PRO A 29 -19.45 73.94 5.23
CA PRO A 29 -18.71 73.79 6.49
C PRO A 29 -19.31 72.68 7.38
N GLY A 30 -18.44 71.89 8.02
CA GLY A 30 -18.75 70.68 8.80
C GLY A 30 -17.87 69.49 8.36
N ASP A 31 -17.73 68.45 9.19
CA ASP A 31 -16.74 67.35 9.02
C ASP A 31 -17.01 66.36 7.87
N ALA A 32 -17.76 66.76 6.83
CA ALA A 32 -17.97 65.93 5.65
C ALA A 32 -16.93 66.30 4.56
N PRO A 33 -15.99 65.42 4.19
CA PRO A 33 -15.05 65.69 3.11
C PRO A 33 -15.78 65.77 1.77
N ASN A 34 -15.37 66.72 0.93
CA ASN A 34 -15.84 66.89 -0.44
C ASN A 34 -15.94 65.52 -1.16
N LEU A 35 -17.14 65.14 -1.60
CA LEU A 35 -17.42 63.82 -2.20
C LEU A 35 -16.62 63.61 -3.49
N GLU A 36 -16.39 64.66 -4.28
CA GLU A 36 -15.59 64.59 -5.50
C GLU A 36 -14.14 64.25 -5.16
N LYS A 37 -13.60 64.82 -4.08
CA LYS A 37 -12.27 64.47 -3.57
C LYS A 37 -12.20 63.02 -3.10
N TRP A 38 -13.22 62.53 -2.40
CA TRP A 38 -13.26 61.14 -1.95
C TRP A 38 -13.35 60.17 -3.14
N VAL A 39 -14.17 60.47 -4.15
CA VAL A 39 -14.28 59.66 -5.37
C VAL A 39 -12.96 59.66 -6.15
N ALA A 40 -12.30 60.82 -6.24
CA ALA A 40 -10.98 60.91 -6.87
C ALA A 40 -9.94 60.07 -6.12
N ASP A 41 -9.89 60.16 -4.80
CA ASP A 41 -8.98 59.36 -3.95
C ASP A 41 -9.24 57.86 -4.10
N VAL A 42 -10.50 57.42 -4.12
CA VAL A 42 -10.85 55.99 -4.26
C VAL A 42 -10.48 55.47 -5.65
N ARG A 43 -10.71 56.26 -6.71
CA ARG A 43 -10.33 55.89 -8.08
C ARG A 43 -8.81 55.85 -8.29
N ALA A 44 -8.06 56.65 -7.54
CA ALA A 44 -6.60 56.69 -7.60
C ALA A 44 -5.93 55.54 -6.84
N ARG A 45 -6.67 54.72 -6.08
CA ARG A 45 -6.11 53.58 -5.35
C ARG A 45 -5.67 52.50 -6.35
N PRO A 46 -4.39 52.10 -6.37
CA PRO A 46 -3.95 50.99 -7.19
C PRO A 46 -4.61 49.69 -6.75
N ALA A 47 -4.85 48.80 -7.71
CA ALA A 47 -5.44 47.49 -7.43
C ALA A 47 -4.56 46.70 -6.43
N PRO A 48 -5.16 45.96 -5.49
CA PRO A 48 -4.40 45.05 -4.62
C PRO A 48 -3.64 44.04 -5.49
N ALA A 49 -2.43 43.70 -5.05
CA ALA A 49 -1.60 42.73 -5.77
C ALA A 49 -2.33 41.38 -5.84
N LEU A 50 -2.31 40.77 -7.02
CA LEU A 50 -2.85 39.44 -7.23
C LEU A 50 -2.04 38.43 -6.42
N GLU A 51 -2.73 37.44 -5.83
CA GLU A 51 -2.04 36.33 -5.19
C GLU A 51 -1.17 35.60 -6.22
N PRO A 52 0.09 35.30 -5.89
CA PRO A 52 0.96 34.59 -6.82
C PRO A 52 0.40 33.21 -7.11
N LEU A 53 0.51 32.79 -8.37
CA LEU A 53 0.12 31.44 -8.76
C LEU A 53 0.90 30.41 -7.93
N PRO A 54 0.25 29.34 -7.45
CA PRO A 54 0.95 28.30 -6.72
C PRO A 54 2.04 27.69 -7.61
N VAL A 55 3.24 27.55 -7.05
CA VAL A 55 4.35 26.92 -7.76
C VAL A 55 4.06 25.44 -7.96
N MET A 56 4.20 24.96 -9.20
CA MET A 56 4.15 23.54 -9.49
C MET A 56 5.31 22.85 -8.78
N GLN A 57 5.00 21.95 -7.85
CA GLN A 57 6.03 21.15 -7.21
C GLN A 57 6.60 20.18 -8.24
N GLN A 58 7.93 20.22 -8.40
CA GLN A 58 8.62 19.27 -9.27
C GLN A 58 8.63 17.92 -8.54
N PHE A 59 8.08 16.90 -9.16
CA PHE A 59 8.22 15.54 -8.66
C PHE A 59 9.67 15.11 -8.86
N GLU A 60 10.35 14.74 -7.79
CA GLU A 60 11.68 14.16 -7.89
C GLU A 60 11.57 12.79 -8.57
N THR A 61 12.22 12.64 -9.72
CA THR A 61 12.30 11.36 -10.41
C THR A 61 13.31 10.49 -9.66
N PHE A 62 12.84 9.43 -9.00
CA PHE A 62 13.71 8.45 -8.38
C PHE A 62 14.28 7.53 -9.47
N GLU A 63 15.59 7.60 -9.72
CA GLU A 63 16.27 6.60 -10.53
C GLU A 63 16.44 5.30 -9.74
N TYR A 64 15.90 4.21 -10.27
CA TYR A 64 16.05 2.88 -9.69
C TYR A 64 17.42 2.30 -10.02
N SER A 65 18.37 2.43 -9.08
CA SER A 65 19.77 1.99 -9.18
C SER A 65 20.00 0.57 -8.64
N ALA A 66 19.10 -0.37 -8.90
CA ALA A 66 19.25 -1.75 -8.42
C ALA A 66 20.07 -2.67 -9.34
N GLN A 67 20.60 -2.17 -10.46
CA GLN A 67 21.33 -2.98 -11.44
C GLN A 67 22.66 -3.55 -10.90
N GLY A 68 23.16 -3.01 -9.77
CA GLY A 68 24.31 -3.55 -9.04
C GLY A 68 23.97 -4.21 -7.70
N MET A 69 22.70 -4.20 -7.28
CA MET A 69 22.27 -4.89 -6.06
C MET A 69 22.02 -6.35 -6.36
N ARG A 70 22.31 -7.21 -5.37
CA ARG A 70 21.99 -8.62 -5.46
C ARG A 70 20.49 -8.78 -5.65
N ASP A 71 20.11 -9.65 -6.57
CA ASP A 71 18.72 -9.98 -6.86
C ASP A 71 18.04 -10.53 -5.58
N PRO A 72 16.98 -9.86 -5.08
CA PRO A 72 16.29 -10.24 -3.85
C PRO A 72 15.53 -11.58 -3.96
N PHE A 73 15.43 -12.16 -5.15
CA PHE A 73 14.81 -13.47 -5.40
C PHE A 73 15.81 -14.57 -5.73
N THR A 74 17.12 -14.26 -5.73
CA THR A 74 18.14 -15.31 -5.76
C THR A 74 18.25 -15.94 -4.38
N ASP A 75 18.39 -17.26 -4.33
CA ASP A 75 18.62 -18.01 -3.09
C ASP A 75 19.77 -17.38 -2.32
N ALA A 76 19.42 -16.58 -1.32
CA ALA A 76 20.36 -16.07 -0.38
C ALA A 76 20.71 -17.26 0.53
N TRP A 77 22.01 -17.46 0.78
CA TRP A 77 22.52 -18.41 1.77
C TRP A 77 22.47 -19.90 1.39
N ALA A 78 23.35 -20.31 0.48
CA ALA A 78 24.13 -21.51 0.75
C ALA A 78 25.20 -21.18 1.81
N ASN A 79 24.76 -20.86 3.04
CA ASN A 79 25.68 -20.74 4.16
C ASN A 79 26.19 -22.16 4.47
N SER A 80 27.35 -22.51 3.93
CA SER A 80 28.06 -23.76 4.20
C SER A 80 28.51 -23.91 5.66
N GLN A 81 28.22 -22.93 6.51
CA GLN A 81 28.56 -22.88 7.93
C GLN A 81 27.36 -22.90 8.88
N ALA A 82 26.12 -23.06 8.39
CA ALA A 82 25.05 -23.53 9.25
C ALA A 82 25.39 -24.96 9.65
N SER A 83 25.78 -25.10 10.91
CA SER A 83 25.99 -26.29 11.73
C SER A 83 25.54 -27.61 11.09
N SER A 84 26.32 -28.67 11.30
CA SER A 84 25.94 -30.11 11.34
C SER A 84 24.47 -30.39 11.73
N GLY A 85 23.52 -30.01 10.88
CA GLY A 85 22.16 -29.69 11.28
C GLY A 85 21.18 -30.15 10.20
N LEU A 86 19.92 -30.23 10.62
CA LEU A 86 18.79 -30.73 9.85
C LEU A 86 18.83 -30.15 8.43
N ARG A 87 19.08 -31.01 7.44
CA ARG A 87 19.05 -30.69 6.02
C ARG A 87 18.81 -31.97 5.23
N PRO A 88 18.14 -31.92 4.07
CA PRO A 88 18.10 -33.03 3.13
C PRO A 88 19.52 -33.50 2.77
N ASP A 89 19.72 -34.81 2.69
CA ASP A 89 20.99 -35.38 2.24
C ASP A 89 21.03 -35.42 0.70
N PRO A 90 21.81 -34.56 0.02
CA PRO A 90 21.84 -34.50 -1.43
C PRO A 90 22.56 -35.70 -2.07
N ASN A 91 23.33 -36.48 -1.29
CA ASN A 91 24.10 -37.61 -1.81
C ASN A 91 23.34 -38.93 -1.72
N ARG A 92 22.18 -38.96 -1.03
CA ARG A 92 21.34 -40.14 -0.93
C ARG A 92 20.65 -40.40 -2.27
N ARG A 93 20.51 -41.68 -2.62
CA ARG A 93 19.62 -42.09 -3.71
C ARG A 93 18.17 -41.77 -3.35
N LYS A 94 17.52 -40.96 -4.18
CA LYS A 94 16.09 -40.65 -4.03
C LYS A 94 15.22 -41.88 -4.31
N GLU A 95 14.16 -41.99 -3.53
CA GLU A 95 13.09 -42.96 -3.70
C GLU A 95 12.08 -42.48 -4.74
N PRO A 96 11.35 -43.37 -5.44
CA PRO A 96 10.38 -42.98 -6.46
C PRO A 96 9.28 -42.04 -5.95
N LEU A 97 8.83 -42.24 -4.70
CA LEU A 97 7.77 -41.44 -4.08
C LEU A 97 8.19 -40.00 -3.75
N GLU A 98 9.49 -39.67 -3.81
CA GLU A 98 9.98 -38.30 -3.63
C GLU A 98 9.78 -37.42 -4.87
N ALA A 99 9.40 -38.00 -6.00
CA ALA A 99 9.09 -37.25 -7.22
C ALA A 99 7.75 -36.49 -7.10
N PHE A 100 6.88 -36.92 -6.19
CA PHE A 100 5.51 -36.43 -6.05
C PHE A 100 5.35 -35.61 -4.77
N PRO A 101 4.52 -34.55 -4.77
CA PRO A 101 4.20 -33.84 -3.55
C PRO A 101 3.31 -34.72 -2.65
N LEU A 102 3.44 -34.56 -1.32
CA LEU A 102 2.83 -35.46 -0.33
C LEU A 102 1.30 -35.51 -0.42
N ASP A 103 0.68 -34.38 -0.76
CA ASP A 103 -0.77 -34.20 -0.92
C ASP A 103 -1.35 -34.92 -2.14
N SER A 104 -0.50 -35.38 -3.06
CA SER A 104 -0.90 -36.12 -4.26
C SER A 104 -0.73 -37.63 -4.11
N LEU A 105 -0.18 -38.07 -2.98
CA LEU A 105 0.00 -39.48 -2.65
C LEU A 105 -1.19 -39.94 -1.81
N ASP A 106 -1.72 -41.12 -2.11
CA ASP A 106 -2.87 -41.68 -1.41
C ASP A 106 -2.48 -42.99 -0.71
N MET A 107 -2.75 -43.12 0.59
CA MET A 107 -2.62 -44.41 1.26
C MET A 107 -3.85 -45.25 0.92
N VAL A 108 -3.63 -46.38 0.26
CA VAL A 108 -4.73 -47.25 -0.22
C VAL A 108 -4.89 -48.52 0.63
N GLY A 109 -3.99 -48.75 1.58
CA GLY A 109 -4.12 -49.85 2.54
C GLY A 109 -2.81 -50.27 3.17
N THR A 110 -2.86 -51.41 3.86
CA THR A 110 -1.70 -52.05 4.49
C THR A 110 -1.59 -53.53 4.14
N LEU A 111 -0.35 -54.03 4.15
CA LEU A 111 -0.04 -55.44 3.99
C LEU A 111 0.65 -55.97 5.25
N GLY A 112 0.20 -57.12 5.75
CA GLY A 112 0.73 -57.75 6.95
C GLY A 112 0.05 -57.30 8.24
N ALA A 113 0.62 -57.69 9.38
CA ALA A 113 0.11 -57.36 10.71
C ALA A 113 1.24 -57.20 11.73
N GLY A 114 0.98 -56.48 12.82
CA GLY A 114 1.94 -56.25 13.91
C GLY A 114 3.18 -55.47 13.46
N ALA A 115 4.35 -55.83 13.99
CA ALA A 115 5.62 -55.12 13.74
C ALA A 115 6.11 -55.20 12.27
N GLY A 116 5.50 -56.04 11.44
CA GLY A 116 5.86 -56.22 10.03
C GLY A 116 4.96 -55.49 9.04
N ILE A 117 4.04 -54.65 9.51
CA ILE A 117 3.07 -53.94 8.66
C ILE A 117 3.78 -53.03 7.64
N VAL A 118 3.24 -53.01 6.43
CA VAL A 118 3.73 -52.23 5.30
C VAL A 118 2.57 -51.44 4.73
N ALA A 119 2.75 -50.15 4.47
CA ALA A 119 1.71 -49.36 3.81
C ALA A 119 1.79 -49.54 2.30
N VAL A 120 0.64 -49.43 1.64
CA VAL A 120 0.53 -49.35 0.19
C VAL A 120 0.10 -47.93 -0.15
N VAL A 121 0.94 -47.23 -0.90
CA VAL A 121 0.71 -45.84 -1.31
C VAL A 121 0.58 -45.79 -2.83
N MET A 122 -0.49 -45.20 -3.32
CA MET A 122 -0.70 -44.91 -4.73
C MET A 122 -0.17 -43.51 -5.03
N ALA A 123 0.64 -43.39 -6.08
CA ALA A 123 1.08 -42.10 -6.58
C ALA A 123 0.16 -41.60 -7.71
N PRO A 124 0.27 -40.33 -8.13
CA PRO A 124 -0.55 -39.75 -9.21
C PRO A 124 -0.44 -40.48 -10.55
N ASP A 125 0.66 -41.20 -10.77
CA ASP A 125 0.91 -42.06 -11.93
C ASP A 125 0.10 -43.37 -11.91
N LYS A 126 -0.73 -43.57 -10.87
CA LYS A 126 -1.53 -44.78 -10.63
C LYS A 126 -0.69 -46.04 -10.38
N VAL A 127 0.58 -45.87 -9.99
CA VAL A 127 1.45 -46.95 -9.53
C VAL A 127 1.38 -47.03 -8.01
N SER A 128 1.33 -48.25 -7.48
CA SER A 128 1.34 -48.51 -6.03
C SER A 128 2.74 -48.91 -5.56
N TYR A 129 3.14 -48.32 -4.44
CA TYR A 129 4.44 -48.50 -3.82
C TYR A 129 4.27 -49.02 -2.40
N ARG A 130 5.19 -49.89 -1.98
CA ARG A 130 5.24 -50.42 -0.61
C ARG A 130 6.12 -49.54 0.26
N VAL A 131 5.57 -49.05 1.36
CA VAL A 131 6.24 -48.11 2.25
C VAL A 131 6.44 -48.74 3.63
N ARG A 132 7.65 -48.59 4.17
CA ARG A 132 8.06 -49.08 5.48
C ARG A 132 8.67 -47.91 6.29
N PRO A 133 8.70 -48.01 7.63
CA PRO A 133 9.45 -47.06 8.45
C PRO A 133 10.89 -46.88 7.94
N GLY A 134 11.33 -45.63 7.82
CA GLY A 134 12.65 -45.23 7.33
C GLY A 134 12.75 -44.92 5.84
N VAL A 135 11.74 -45.26 5.04
CA VAL A 135 11.64 -44.86 3.62
C VAL A 135 11.29 -43.37 3.51
N TYR A 136 11.68 -42.74 2.39
CA TYR A 136 11.38 -41.35 2.09
C TYR A 136 10.26 -41.24 1.03
N MET A 137 9.39 -40.25 1.18
CA MET A 137 8.29 -39.94 0.28
C MET A 137 7.94 -38.45 0.36
N GLY A 138 7.33 -37.93 -0.70
CA GLY A 138 7.04 -36.50 -0.78
C GLY A 138 8.27 -35.69 -1.20
N GLN A 139 8.03 -34.55 -1.85
CA GLN A 139 9.09 -33.64 -2.32
C GLN A 139 9.88 -32.96 -1.19
N SER A 140 9.32 -32.90 0.02
CA SER A 140 9.91 -32.26 1.19
C SER A 140 10.82 -33.19 2.02
N ASP A 141 11.48 -34.18 1.38
CA ASP A 141 12.31 -35.19 2.05
C ASP A 141 11.61 -35.88 3.25
N GLY A 142 10.34 -36.23 3.06
CA GLY A 142 9.48 -36.80 4.10
C GLY A 142 9.92 -38.19 4.54
N ARG A 143 10.53 -38.31 5.73
CA ARG A 143 10.98 -39.60 6.28
C ARG A 143 9.87 -40.26 7.09
N VAL A 144 9.48 -41.47 6.69
CA VAL A 144 8.46 -42.25 7.39
C VAL A 144 8.96 -42.69 8.76
N THR A 145 8.24 -42.30 9.81
CA THR A 145 8.54 -42.66 11.20
C THR A 145 7.74 -43.89 11.65
N GLY A 146 6.52 -44.06 11.13
CA GLY A 146 5.61 -45.13 11.52
C GLY A 146 4.58 -45.47 10.45
N VAL A 147 4.13 -46.72 10.47
CA VAL A 147 3.05 -47.23 9.62
C VAL A 147 2.00 -47.87 10.52
N PHE A 148 0.75 -47.46 10.35
CA PHE A 148 -0.42 -47.94 11.07
C PHE A 148 -1.47 -48.43 10.06
N GLU A 149 -2.53 -49.08 10.55
CA GLU A 149 -3.61 -49.61 9.70
C GLU A 149 -4.40 -48.50 8.99
N ASP A 150 -4.52 -47.35 9.63
CA ASP A 150 -5.33 -46.21 9.21
C ASP A 150 -4.51 -45.02 8.69
N ARG A 151 -3.20 -45.00 8.90
CA ARG A 151 -2.33 -43.89 8.50
C ARG A 151 -0.85 -44.24 8.42
N ILE A 152 -0.10 -43.39 7.73
CA ILE A 152 1.37 -43.31 7.74
C ILE A 152 1.76 -42.04 8.48
N GLU A 153 2.74 -42.12 9.37
CA GLU A 153 3.34 -40.96 10.05
C GLU A 153 4.74 -40.71 9.48
N LEU A 154 5.06 -39.44 9.21
CA LEU A 154 6.34 -39.02 8.68
C LEU A 154 6.75 -37.63 9.18
N ILE A 155 8.02 -37.30 8.98
CA ILE A 155 8.59 -35.97 9.25
C ILE A 155 9.13 -35.40 7.94
N GLU A 156 8.61 -34.26 7.51
CA GLU A 156 9.10 -33.49 6.37
C GLU A 156 10.16 -32.48 6.80
N LEU A 157 11.08 -32.17 5.90
CA LEU A 157 12.05 -31.08 6.03
C LEU A 157 11.63 -29.93 5.12
N VAL A 158 11.26 -28.80 5.73
CA VAL A 158 10.77 -27.61 5.02
C VAL A 158 11.74 -26.45 5.28
N PRO A 159 12.08 -25.62 4.27
CA PRO A 159 12.92 -24.45 4.49
C PRO A 159 12.26 -23.44 5.44
N ASP A 160 13.03 -22.87 6.36
CA ASP A 160 12.54 -21.91 7.37
C ASP A 160 12.47 -20.45 6.87
N GLY A 161 12.95 -20.19 5.65
CA GLY A 161 13.03 -18.85 5.04
C GLY A 161 14.25 -18.02 5.43
N ALA A 162 15.05 -18.46 6.40
CA ALA A 162 16.29 -17.82 6.85
C ALA A 162 17.56 -18.60 6.41
N GLY A 163 17.39 -19.60 5.54
CA GLY A 163 18.47 -20.48 5.05
C GLY A 163 18.68 -21.75 5.89
N GLY A 164 17.78 -22.04 6.83
CA GLY A 164 17.73 -23.27 7.61
C GLY A 164 16.57 -24.20 7.20
N TRP A 165 16.42 -25.30 7.93
CA TRP A 165 15.34 -26.28 7.75
C TRP A 165 14.61 -26.54 9.06
N LEU A 166 13.31 -26.79 8.95
CA LEU A 166 12.41 -27.15 10.04
C LEU A 166 11.83 -28.54 9.79
N GLU A 167 11.77 -29.35 10.85
CA GLU A 167 11.00 -30.59 10.86
C GLU A 167 9.50 -30.30 10.99
N ARG A 168 8.70 -30.77 10.04
CA ARG A 168 7.25 -30.68 10.05
C ARG A 168 6.65 -32.09 10.17
N PRO A 169 5.99 -32.43 11.28
CA PRO A 169 5.26 -33.70 11.36
C PRO A 169 4.10 -33.68 10.37
N ALA A 170 3.95 -34.76 9.62
CA ALA A 170 2.87 -34.95 8.66
C ALA A 170 2.34 -36.39 8.75
N SER A 171 1.11 -36.57 8.31
CA SER A 171 0.47 -37.88 8.25
C SER A 171 -0.28 -38.05 6.94
N LEU A 172 -0.24 -39.26 6.39
CA LEU A 172 -1.06 -39.66 5.26
C LEU A 172 -2.09 -40.68 5.73
N SER A 173 -3.36 -40.29 5.77
CA SER A 173 -4.46 -41.16 6.19
C SER A 173 -4.86 -42.12 5.09
N LEU A 174 -5.38 -43.28 5.47
CA LEU A 174 -6.06 -44.22 4.58
C LEU A 174 -7.23 -43.51 3.91
N GLU A 175 -7.32 -43.62 2.59
CA GLU A 175 -8.43 -43.01 1.85
C GLU A 175 -9.72 -43.80 2.08
N ASP A 176 -10.74 -43.11 2.61
CA ASP A 176 -12.09 -43.63 2.74
C ASP A 176 -12.78 -43.61 1.36
N GLN A 177 -13.17 -44.78 0.86
CA GLN A 177 -13.92 -44.93 -0.40
C GLN A 177 -15.39 -44.48 -0.28
#